data_AF-A0A4V3A032-F1
#
_entry.id   AF-A0A4V3A032-F1
#
_cell.length_a   1.000
_cell.length_b   1.000
_cell.length_c   1.000
_cell.angle_alpha   90.00
_cell.angle_beta   90.00
_cell.angle_gamma   90.00
#
_symmetry.space_group_name_H-M   'P 1'
#
loop_
_entity.id
_entity.type
_entity.pdbx_description
1 polymer ?
#
loop_
_entity_poly.entity_id
_entity_poly.type
_entity_poly.pdbx_seq_one_letter_code
_entity_poly.pdbx_strand_id
1 'polypeptide(L)'
;MIISNIYNIHNGIDTAYIYIWISKAFKIIYIGMTNNSVGPIGRAEGHFNSKGTFRKRFLEETGLGIELASDMVLLSFPLPKKREYTGVESSYRESVEYLVMKELQLQRGILNPNYDVVSWHDRYPRRTSNTEVLSLAKNIANSFVLNYSSF
;
A
#
# COMPACT_ATOMS: atom_id res chain seq x y z
N MET A 1 25.32 5.46 7.27
CA MET A 1 24.92 5.79 5.88
C MET A 1 23.78 4.85 5.51
N ILE A 2 22.63 5.38 5.08
CA ILE A 2 21.48 4.57 4.62
C ILE A 2 21.53 4.56 3.09
N ILE A 3 21.41 3.39 2.47
CA ILE A 3 21.36 3.23 1.02
C ILE A 3 19.92 2.88 0.63
N SER A 4 19.33 3.67 -0.25
CA SER A 4 17.96 3.46 -0.75
C SER A 4 17.98 3.32 -2.26
N ASN A 5 17.42 2.24 -2.77
CA ASN A 5 17.25 2.03 -4.22
C ASN A 5 15.90 2.61 -4.66
N ILE A 6 15.94 3.65 -5.49
CA ILE A 6 14.74 4.30 -6.03
C ILE A 6 14.75 4.10 -7.54
N TYR A 7 13.69 3.46 -8.04
CA TYR A 7 13.47 3.25 -9.47
C TYR A 7 12.45 4.28 -10.01
N ASN A 8 11.59 3.86 -10.94
CA ASN A 8 10.59 4.71 -11.61
C ASN A 8 9.31 4.97 -10.79
N ILE A 9 9.31 4.72 -9.47
CA ILE A 9 8.15 4.90 -8.59
C ILE A 9 7.73 6.38 -8.41
N HIS A 10 8.49 7.32 -8.97
CA HIS A 10 8.15 8.75 -8.99
C HIS A 10 7.24 9.13 -10.17
N ASN A 11 7.03 8.23 -11.14
CA ASN A 11 6.25 8.50 -12.34
C ASN A 11 4.74 8.42 -12.06
N GLY A 12 4.15 9.51 -11.60
CA GLY A 12 2.71 9.59 -11.33
C GLY A 12 1.89 10.41 -12.33
N ILE A 13 2.51 11.01 -13.35
CA ILE A 13 1.84 11.95 -14.28
C ILE A 13 0.63 11.31 -14.96
N ASP A 14 0.75 10.05 -15.39
CA ASP A 14 -0.34 9.28 -16.02
C ASP A 14 -0.46 7.89 -15.40
N THR A 15 -0.16 7.75 -14.12
CA THR A 15 -0.18 6.44 -13.46
C THR A 15 -0.63 6.59 -12.01
N ALA A 16 -1.66 5.84 -11.68
CA ALA A 16 -2.06 5.63 -10.30
C ALA A 16 -1.45 4.34 -9.77
N TYR A 17 -1.31 4.27 -8.44
CA TYR A 17 -0.70 3.14 -7.78
C TYR A 17 -1.52 2.72 -6.57
N ILE A 18 -1.54 1.42 -6.33
CA ILE A 18 -1.62 0.89 -4.96
C ILE A 18 -0.20 0.71 -4.48
N TYR A 19 0.11 1.11 -3.26
CA TYR A 19 1.42 0.89 -2.67
C TYR A 19 1.28 0.25 -1.29
N ILE A 20 2.32 -0.50 -0.92
CA ILE A 20 2.38 -1.24 0.34
C ILE A 20 3.74 -0.97 0.96
N TRP A 21 3.73 -0.33 2.13
CA TRP A 21 4.88 -0.22 3.00
C TRP A 21 4.94 -1.46 3.89
N ILE A 22 6.14 -2.00 4.10
CA ILE A 22 6.35 -3.26 4.79
C ILE A 22 7.51 -3.09 5.75
N SER A 23 7.34 -3.61 6.96
CA SER A 23 8.45 -3.96 7.85
C SER A 23 8.21 -5.38 8.36
N LYS A 24 9.13 -6.29 8.04
CA LYS A 24 9.07 -7.69 8.46
C LYS A 24 9.52 -7.88 9.89
N ALA A 25 10.50 -7.09 10.34
CA ALA A 25 10.97 -7.08 11.72
C ALA A 25 9.84 -6.68 12.68
N PHE A 26 9.01 -5.70 12.27
CA PHE A 26 7.86 -5.26 13.05
C PHE A 26 6.55 -5.97 12.67
N LYS A 27 6.59 -6.88 11.68
CA LYS A 27 5.42 -7.65 11.22
C LYS A 27 4.24 -6.75 10.84
N ILE A 28 4.49 -5.66 10.12
CA ILE A 28 3.46 -4.68 9.77
C ILE A 28 3.49 -4.39 8.27
N ILE A 29 2.31 -4.25 7.69
CA ILE A 29 2.13 -3.62 6.39
C ILE A 29 1.14 -2.45 6.47
N TYR A 30 1.40 -1.42 5.67
CA TYR A 30 0.50 -0.29 5.45
C TYR A 30 0.20 -0.15 3.97
N ILE A 31 -1.08 -0.21 3.61
CA ILE A 31 -1.54 -0.14 2.23
C ILE A 31 -2.10 1.26 1.99
N GLY A 32 -1.85 1.80 0.80
CA GLY A 32 -2.37 3.09 0.37
C GLY A 32 -2.52 3.19 -1.14
N MET A 33 -3.11 4.29 -1.60
CA MET A 33 -3.26 4.59 -3.02
C MET A 33 -2.88 6.03 -3.35
N THR A 34 -2.45 6.27 -4.59
CA THR A 34 -2.09 7.60 -5.07
C THR A 34 -2.30 7.71 -6.58
N ASN A 35 -2.68 8.90 -7.03
CA ASN A 35 -2.57 9.36 -8.42
C ASN A 35 -1.79 10.69 -8.48
N ASN A 36 -1.02 11.01 -7.43
CA ASN A 36 -0.18 12.21 -7.39
C ASN A 36 0.89 12.11 -8.48
N SER A 37 1.22 13.23 -9.13
CA SER A 37 2.23 13.32 -10.20
C SER A 37 3.62 12.81 -9.80
N VAL A 38 3.94 12.81 -8.50
CA VAL A 38 5.21 12.35 -7.92
C VAL A 38 5.13 10.88 -7.46
N GLY A 39 4.03 10.17 -7.74
CA GLY A 39 3.86 8.75 -7.45
C GLY A 39 3.87 8.41 -5.94
N PRO A 40 4.09 7.13 -5.59
CA PRO A 40 4.17 6.67 -4.20
C PRO A 40 5.22 7.38 -3.34
N ILE A 41 6.37 7.78 -3.90
CA ILE A 41 7.41 8.44 -3.12
C ILE A 41 6.98 9.82 -2.62
N GLY A 42 6.29 10.61 -3.45
CA GLY A 42 5.74 11.90 -3.03
C GLY A 42 4.64 11.74 -1.98
N ARG A 43 3.92 10.61 -2.00
CA ARG A 43 2.90 10.30 -1.00
C ARG A 43 3.47 9.88 0.36
N ALA A 44 4.74 9.45 0.41
CA ALA A 44 5.41 9.09 1.66
C ALA A 44 5.41 10.26 2.67
N GLU A 45 5.61 11.49 2.22
CA GLU A 45 5.61 12.68 3.09
C GLU A 45 4.35 12.75 3.97
N GLY A 46 3.18 12.55 3.37
CA GLY A 46 1.89 12.57 4.08
C GLY A 46 1.67 11.42 5.06
N HIS A 47 2.49 10.37 5.05
CA HIS A 47 2.38 9.20 5.91
C HIS A 47 3.43 9.14 7.03
N PHE A 48 4.61 9.71 6.78
CA PHE A 48 5.73 9.67 7.70
C PHE A 48 5.99 11.01 8.43
N ASN A 49 5.31 12.10 8.06
CA ASN A 49 5.41 13.36 8.81
C ASN A 49 4.80 13.24 10.23
N SER A 50 4.92 14.28 11.06
CA SER A 50 4.50 14.28 12.48
C SER A 50 3.01 14.00 12.70
N LYS A 51 2.17 14.20 11.67
CA LYS A 51 0.73 13.92 11.69
C LYS A 51 0.35 12.78 10.73
N GLY A 52 1.35 12.07 10.22
CA GLY A 52 1.18 11.06 9.18
C GLY A 52 0.41 9.86 9.69
N THR A 53 -0.52 9.38 8.87
CA THR A 53 -1.40 8.26 9.26
C THR A 53 -0.62 6.99 9.54
N PHE A 54 0.37 6.65 8.72
CA PHE A 54 1.16 5.44 8.93
C PHE A 54 2.01 5.55 10.19
N ARG A 55 2.70 6.68 10.40
CA ARG A 55 3.44 6.93 11.64
C ARG A 55 2.59 6.73 12.89
N LYS A 56 1.39 7.33 12.91
CA LYS A 56 0.46 7.18 14.03
C LYS A 56 0.07 5.72 14.26
N ARG A 57 -0.32 5.02 13.19
CA ARG A 57 -0.76 3.61 13.28
C ARG A 57 0.37 2.66 13.67
N PHE A 58 1.57 2.88 13.17
CA PHE A 58 2.76 2.13 13.55
C PHE A 58 3.01 2.24 15.06
N LEU A 59 2.92 3.44 15.61
CA LEU A 59 3.06 3.67 17.05
C LEU A 59 1.94 3.02 17.87
N GLU A 60 0.69 3.12 17.42
CA GLU A 60 -0.45 2.49 18.09
C GLU A 60 -0.35 0.96 18.13
N GLU A 61 0.14 0.33 17.06
CA GLU A 61 0.25 -1.13 16.96
C GLU A 61 1.48 -1.67 17.70
N THR A 62 2.63 -0.99 17.61
CA THR A 62 3.91 -1.50 18.12
C THR A 62 4.30 -0.92 19.48
N GLY A 63 3.71 0.20 19.89
CA GLY A 63 4.19 1.02 21.00
C GLY A 63 5.52 1.75 20.71
N LEU A 64 6.05 1.66 19.49
CA LEU A 64 7.35 2.17 19.09
C LEU A 64 7.26 3.18 17.93
N GLY A 65 8.25 4.08 17.84
CA GLY A 65 8.37 5.01 16.73
C GLY A 65 8.81 4.33 15.44
N ILE A 66 8.26 4.78 14.31
CA ILE A 66 8.62 4.26 12.97
C ILE A 66 10.09 4.50 12.61
N GLU A 67 10.75 5.44 13.28
CA GLU A 67 12.21 5.68 13.20
C GLU A 67 13.04 4.45 13.55
N LEU A 68 12.49 3.52 14.32
CA LEU A 68 13.19 2.29 14.71
C LEU A 68 13.13 1.20 13.61
N ALA A 69 12.29 1.38 12.59
CA ALA A 69 12.21 0.46 11.46
C ALA A 69 13.36 0.71 10.49
N SER A 70 14.28 -0.26 10.40
CA SER A 70 15.43 -0.23 9.48
C SER A 70 15.27 -1.11 8.24
N ASP A 71 14.13 -1.80 8.13
CA ASP A 71 13.81 -2.77 7.09
C ASP A 71 12.59 -2.35 6.23
N MET A 72 12.33 -1.05 6.14
CA MET A 72 11.18 -0.53 5.42
C MET A 72 11.30 -0.78 3.92
N VAL A 73 10.35 -1.54 3.36
CA VAL A 73 10.23 -1.82 1.94
C VAL A 73 8.96 -1.17 1.39
N LEU A 74 9.06 -0.56 0.21
CA LEU A 74 7.91 -0.03 -0.54
C LEU A 74 7.69 -0.88 -1.79
N LEU A 75 6.54 -1.54 -1.85
CA LEU A 75 6.04 -2.14 -3.09
C LEU A 75 5.03 -1.19 -3.74
N SER A 76 5.11 -1.04 -5.05
CA SER A 76 4.23 -0.15 -5.82
C SER A 76 3.65 -0.91 -7.01
N PHE A 77 2.33 -0.94 -7.10
CA PHE A 77 1.58 -1.67 -8.11
C PHE A 77 0.86 -0.67 -9.02
N PRO A 78 1.31 -0.49 -10.27
CA PRO A 78 0.67 0.45 -11.18
C PRO A 78 -0.73 -0.05 -11.53
N LEU A 79 -1.70 0.87 -11.48
CA LEU A 79 -3.06 0.65 -11.94
C LEU A 79 -3.17 0.92 -13.45
N PRO A 80 -4.21 0.40 -14.13
CA PRO A 80 -4.41 0.66 -15.55
C PRO A 80 -4.47 2.15 -15.85
N LYS A 81 -3.89 2.56 -16.99
CA LYS A 81 -3.92 3.94 -17.50
C LYS A 81 -5.30 4.28 -18.09
N LYS A 82 -6.34 4.21 -17.25
CA LYS A 82 -7.71 4.59 -17.58
C LYS A 82 -8.16 5.75 -16.72
N ARG A 83 -9.14 6.52 -17.19
CA ARG A 83 -9.63 7.72 -16.51
C ARG A 83 -10.20 7.42 -15.13
N GLU A 84 -10.79 6.24 -14.95
CA GLU A 84 -11.35 5.76 -13.70
C GLU A 84 -10.28 5.65 -12.59
N TYR A 85 -9.03 5.32 -12.95
CA TYR A 85 -7.93 5.18 -11.99
C TYR A 85 -7.05 6.41 -11.91
N THR A 86 -6.94 7.21 -12.97
CA THR A 86 -6.02 8.37 -13.00
C THR A 86 -6.73 9.68 -12.66
N GLY A 87 -8.05 9.75 -12.85
CA GLY A 87 -8.85 10.94 -12.59
C GLY A 87 -8.97 11.32 -11.11
N VAL A 88 -9.52 12.51 -10.87
CA VAL A 88 -9.71 13.07 -9.51
C VAL A 88 -10.59 12.17 -8.64
N GLU A 89 -11.62 11.56 -9.24
CA GLU A 89 -12.50 10.61 -8.57
C GLU A 89 -11.69 9.39 -8.09
N SER A 90 -11.87 9.02 -6.82
CA SER A 90 -11.05 8.00 -6.15
C SER A 90 -11.77 6.67 -5.94
N SER A 91 -13.07 6.55 -6.18
CA SER A 91 -13.87 5.37 -5.81
C SER A 91 -13.33 4.06 -6.39
N TYR A 92 -12.79 4.08 -7.61
CA TYR A 92 -12.13 2.91 -8.20
C TYR A 92 -10.84 2.56 -7.46
N ARG A 93 -9.97 3.54 -7.20
CA ARG A 93 -8.71 3.32 -6.47
C ARG A 93 -8.95 2.87 -5.03
N GLU A 94 -9.87 3.52 -4.33
CA GLU A 94 -10.31 3.15 -2.97
C GLU A 94 -10.87 1.73 -2.94
N SER A 95 -11.65 1.34 -3.95
CA SER A 95 -12.18 -0.02 -4.03
C SER A 95 -11.08 -1.05 -4.27
N VAL A 96 -10.07 -0.75 -5.09
CA VAL A 96 -8.90 -1.64 -5.25
C VAL A 96 -8.12 -1.72 -3.94
N GLU A 97 -7.79 -0.59 -3.32
CA GLU A 97 -7.06 -0.52 -2.04
C GLU A 97 -7.75 -1.34 -0.95
N TYR A 98 -9.06 -1.14 -0.78
CA TYR A 98 -9.88 -1.86 0.18
C TYR A 98 -9.86 -3.38 -0.05
N LEU A 99 -10.04 -3.80 -1.31
CA LEU A 99 -10.06 -5.22 -1.64
C LEU A 99 -8.68 -5.86 -1.48
N VAL A 100 -7.59 -5.17 -1.86
CA VAL A 100 -6.21 -5.63 -1.60
C VAL A 100 -5.99 -5.82 -0.11
N MET A 101 -6.41 -4.85 0.72
CA MET A 101 -6.35 -4.98 2.17
C MET A 101 -7.12 -6.21 2.68
N LYS A 102 -8.31 -6.49 2.17
CA LYS A 102 -9.09 -7.67 2.56
C LYS A 102 -8.42 -8.99 2.16
N GLU A 103 -7.94 -9.09 0.92
CA GLU A 103 -7.25 -10.28 0.43
C GLU A 103 -5.98 -10.55 1.25
N LEU A 104 -5.17 -9.53 1.54
CA LEU A 104 -3.96 -9.67 2.35
C LEU A 104 -4.26 -9.99 3.82
N GLN A 105 -5.34 -9.46 4.40
CA GLN A 105 -5.80 -9.86 5.72
C GLN A 105 -6.15 -11.36 5.80
N LEU A 106 -6.73 -11.93 4.74
CA LEU A 106 -7.06 -13.36 4.67
C LEU A 106 -5.79 -14.23 4.51
N GLN A 107 -4.79 -13.72 3.81
CA GLN A 107 -3.57 -14.44 3.48
C GLN A 107 -2.43 -14.25 4.50
N ARG A 108 -2.55 -13.34 5.46
CA ARG A 108 -1.46 -13.04 6.43
C ARG A 108 -0.94 -14.26 7.20
N GLY A 109 -1.81 -15.24 7.46
CA GLY A 109 -1.48 -16.43 8.25
C GLY A 109 -0.63 -17.47 7.50
N ILE A 110 -0.58 -17.42 6.16
CA ILE A 110 0.23 -18.35 5.35
C ILE A 110 1.63 -17.80 5.05
N LEU A 111 1.92 -16.55 5.41
CA LEU A 111 3.18 -15.88 5.15
C LEU A 111 4.09 -15.89 6.39
N ASN A 112 5.40 -15.98 6.16
CA ASN A 112 6.42 -15.99 7.21
C ASN A 112 7.52 -14.94 6.92
N PRO A 113 7.77 -13.97 7.82
CA PRO A 113 6.98 -13.69 9.03
C PRO A 113 5.55 -13.28 8.66
N ASN A 114 4.59 -13.61 9.52
CA ASN A 114 3.24 -13.07 9.41
C ASN A 114 3.27 -11.54 9.64
N TYR A 115 2.16 -10.88 9.34
CA TYR A 115 2.03 -9.44 9.55
C TYR A 115 0.62 -9.02 9.95
N ASP A 116 0.53 -7.81 10.48
CA ASP A 116 -0.69 -7.06 10.70
C ASP A 116 -0.84 -5.94 9.65
N VAL A 117 -2.08 -5.74 9.22
CA VAL A 117 -2.43 -4.68 8.27
C VAL A 117 -2.91 -3.47 9.07
N VAL A 118 -2.11 -2.40 9.11
CA VAL A 118 -2.39 -1.22 9.96
C VAL A 118 -3.04 -0.06 9.20
N SER A 119 -3.25 -0.21 7.89
CA SER A 119 -4.15 0.63 7.10
C SER A 119 -5.60 0.26 7.37
N TRP A 120 -6.51 1.23 7.30
CA TRP A 120 -7.94 1.01 7.55
C TRP A 120 -8.79 1.84 6.59
N HIS A 121 -10.04 1.43 6.41
CA HIS A 121 -11.07 2.20 5.70
C HIS A 121 -12.23 2.44 6.65
N ASP A 122 -12.72 3.68 6.69
CA ASP A 122 -13.89 4.10 7.47
C ASP A 122 -15.21 3.72 6.79
N ARG A 123 -15.18 3.40 5.50
CA ARG A 123 -16.37 3.15 4.67
C ARG A 123 -16.14 1.99 3.70
N TYR A 124 -17.24 1.38 3.30
CA TYR A 124 -17.27 0.40 2.22
C TYR A 124 -17.26 1.13 0.86
N PRO A 125 -16.22 0.98 0.01
CA PRO A 125 -16.15 1.70 -1.26
C PRO A 125 -17.20 1.26 -2.27
N ARG A 126 -17.52 2.13 -3.23
CA ARG A 126 -18.68 1.96 -4.14
C ARG A 126 -18.47 0.97 -5.30
N ARG A 127 -17.23 0.59 -5.62
CA ARG A 127 -16.88 -0.21 -6.82
C ARG A 127 -16.34 -1.60 -6.50
N THR A 128 -16.52 -2.07 -5.26
CA THR A 128 -16.01 -3.37 -4.79
C THR A 128 -16.63 -4.58 -5.49
N SER A 129 -17.79 -4.44 -6.13
CA SER A 129 -18.44 -5.50 -6.92
C SER A 129 -18.04 -5.47 -8.40
N ASN A 130 -17.25 -4.49 -8.85
CA ASN A 130 -16.81 -4.41 -10.23
C ASN A 130 -15.78 -5.51 -10.52
N THR A 131 -16.01 -6.29 -11.58
CA THR A 131 -15.17 -7.44 -11.94
C THR A 131 -13.72 -7.07 -12.23
N GLU A 132 -13.47 -5.93 -12.87
CA GLU A 132 -12.12 -5.44 -13.15
C GLU A 132 -11.40 -5.08 -11.85
N VAL A 133 -12.07 -4.36 -10.95
CA VAL A 133 -11.52 -3.97 -9.64
C VAL A 133 -11.19 -5.21 -8.80
N LEU A 134 -12.09 -6.21 -8.77
CA LEU A 134 -11.87 -7.49 -8.09
C LEU A 134 -10.67 -8.24 -8.66
N SER A 135 -10.56 -8.32 -9.99
CA SER A 135 -9.44 -8.97 -10.66
C SER A 135 -8.11 -8.27 -10.37
N LEU A 136 -8.08 -6.94 -10.44
CA LEU A 136 -6.90 -6.14 -10.11
C LEU A 136 -6.46 -6.35 -8.66
N ALA A 137 -7.38 -6.28 -7.71
CA ALA A 137 -7.06 -6.49 -6.30
C ALA A 137 -6.47 -7.88 -6.03
N LYS A 138 -7.07 -8.94 -6.61
CA LYS A 138 -6.54 -10.30 -6.51
C LYS A 138 -5.14 -10.43 -7.14
N ASN A 139 -4.92 -9.82 -8.30
CA ASN A 139 -3.62 -9.86 -8.96
C ASN A 139 -2.55 -9.16 -8.12
N ILE A 140 -2.88 -8.02 -7.52
CA ILE A 140 -1.97 -7.29 -6.61
C ILE A 140 -1.66 -8.14 -5.37
N ALA A 141 -2.68 -8.71 -4.72
CA ALA A 141 -2.50 -9.55 -3.54
C ALA A 141 -1.65 -10.80 -3.84
N ASN A 142 -1.93 -11.50 -4.95
CA ASN A 142 -1.14 -12.65 -5.38
C ASN A 142 0.30 -12.27 -5.70
N SER A 143 0.51 -11.14 -6.38
CA SER A 143 1.86 -10.62 -6.67
C SER A 143 2.60 -10.29 -5.37
N PHE A 144 1.93 -9.68 -4.39
CA PHE A 144 2.49 -9.44 -3.07
C PHE A 144 2.93 -10.76 -2.40
N VAL A 145 2.05 -11.76 -2.33
CA VAL A 145 2.34 -13.08 -1.72
C VAL A 145 3.54 -13.75 -2.38
N LEU A 146 3.57 -13.78 -3.71
CA LEU A 146 4.65 -14.41 -4.48
C LEU A 146 6.00 -13.75 -4.21
N ASN A 147 6.01 -12.43 -4.07
CA ASN A 147 7.24 -11.68 -3.82
C ASN A 147 7.58 -11.57 -2.33
N TYR A 148 6.66 -11.94 -1.42
CA TYR A 148 6.80 -11.67 0.01
C TYR A 148 8.06 -12.26 0.61
N SER A 149 8.52 -13.42 0.16
CA SER A 149 9.75 -14.05 0.63
C SER A 149 11.04 -13.42 0.09
N SER A 150 10.96 -12.60 -0.96
CA SER A 150 12.12 -12.10 -1.71
C SER A 150 12.67 -10.77 -1.17
N PHE A 151 11.93 -10.11 -0.28
CA PHE A 151 12.35 -8.92 0.44
C PHE A 151 12.37 -9.18 1.95
#